data_AF-A0A1J3IVB8-F1
#
_entry.id   AF-A0A1J3IVB8-F1
#
_cell.length_a   1.000
_cell.length_b   1.000
_cell.length_c   1.000
_cell.angle_alpha   90.00
_cell.angle_beta   90.00
_cell.angle_gamma   90.00
#
_symmetry.space_group_name_H-M   'P 1'
#
loop_
_entity.id
_entity.type
_entity.pdbx_description
1 polymer ?
#
loop_
_entity_poly.entity_id
_entity_poly.type
_entity_poly.pdbx_seq_one_letter_code
_entity_poly.pdbx_strand_id
1 'polypeptide(L)'
;MHHLTLPESLCDLYGACGPFGLCVRTSTPKCICLKGFVLKSDEEWRKGNWTGGCVRHTQLSCGAKSSMKTQGRNTDIFYRMTHVKTPDLHQFVSFLNAEQCYQGCLGNCSCTAFAYISGIGCLVWNGELVD
;
A
#
# COMPACT_ATOMS: atom_id res chain seq x y z
N MET A 1 22.87 -4.63 -28.36
CA MET A 1 22.15 -3.43 -27.88
C MET A 1 20.77 -3.88 -27.47
N HIS A 2 20.47 -3.94 -26.18
CA HIS A 2 19.10 -4.21 -25.73
C HIS A 2 18.28 -2.93 -25.95
N HIS A 3 17.36 -2.96 -26.90
CA HIS A 3 16.38 -1.89 -27.06
C HIS A 3 15.43 -1.94 -25.86
N LEU A 4 15.63 -1.03 -24.90
CA LEU A 4 14.67 -0.77 -23.84
C LEU A 4 13.46 -0.09 -24.47
N THR A 5 12.40 -0.86 -24.73
CA THR A 5 11.13 -0.33 -25.21
C THR A 5 10.19 -0.26 -24.03
N LEU A 6 10.09 0.93 -23.44
CA LEU A 6 9.17 1.19 -22.35
C LEU A 6 7.83 1.71 -22.91
N PRO A 7 6.68 1.28 -22.37
CA PRO A 7 6.52 0.27 -21.31
C PRO A 7 6.63 -1.18 -21.82
N GLU A 8 7.31 -2.04 -21.06
CA GLU A 8 7.47 -3.48 -21.40
C GLU A 8 6.26 -4.31 -20.91
N SER A 9 5.49 -3.77 -19.98
CA SER A 9 4.29 -4.36 -19.39
C SER A 9 3.25 -3.30 -19.09
N LEU A 10 1.98 -3.70 -19.03
CA LEU A 10 0.91 -2.84 -18.48
C LEU A 10 1.23 -2.38 -17.05
N CYS A 11 1.99 -3.17 -16.28
CA CYS A 11 2.43 -2.80 -14.93
C CYS A 11 3.52 -1.70 -14.90
N ASP A 12 4.06 -1.28 -16.04
CA ASP A 12 4.94 -0.12 -16.12
C ASP A 12 4.14 1.20 -16.27
N LEU A 13 2.84 1.12 -16.53
CA LEU A 13 1.97 2.28 -16.61
C LEU A 13 1.62 2.78 -15.21
N TYR A 14 1.83 4.08 -14.98
CA TYR A 14 1.42 4.78 -13.77
C TYR A 14 -0.07 4.51 -13.47
N GLY A 15 -0.37 4.19 -12.21
CA GLY A 15 -1.75 3.95 -11.77
C GLY A 15 -2.47 2.77 -12.44
N ALA A 16 -1.79 1.82 -13.09
CA ALA A 16 -2.41 0.70 -13.82
C ALA A 16 -3.47 -0.08 -13.02
N CYS A 17 -3.32 -0.16 -11.70
CA CYS A 17 -4.24 -0.91 -10.80
C CYS A 17 -5.07 -0.06 -9.85
N GLY A 18 -5.02 1.27 -10.00
CA GLY A 18 -5.68 2.19 -9.08
C GLY A 18 -5.16 2.10 -7.63
N PRO A 19 -5.75 2.89 -6.73
CA PRO A 19 -5.38 2.94 -5.31
C PRO A 19 -5.41 1.59 -4.61
N PHE A 20 -4.38 1.28 -3.82
CA PHE A 20 -4.26 0.05 -3.03
C PHE A 20 -4.37 -1.24 -3.86
N GLY A 21 -4.16 -1.14 -5.18
CA GLY A 21 -4.02 -2.26 -6.11
C GLY A 21 -2.55 -2.58 -6.36
N LEU A 22 -2.23 -3.86 -6.51
CA LEU A 22 -0.92 -4.36 -6.91
C LEU A 22 -1.00 -4.91 -8.33
N CYS A 23 -0.13 -4.43 -9.21
CA CYS A 23 0.03 -5.00 -10.54
C CYS A 23 0.97 -6.21 -10.51
N VAL A 24 0.47 -7.38 -10.90
CA VAL A 24 1.25 -8.62 -10.98
C VAL A 24 1.74 -8.80 -12.40
N ARG A 25 3.06 -8.68 -12.60
CA ARG A 25 3.71 -8.94 -13.90
C ARG A 25 3.69 -10.42 -14.21
N THR A 26 2.78 -10.82 -15.09
CA THR A 26 2.75 -12.14 -15.73
C THR A 26 2.57 -11.97 -17.24
N SER A 27 2.46 -13.06 -18.00
CA SER A 27 2.16 -13.00 -19.44
C SER A 27 0.87 -12.22 -19.75
N THR A 28 -0.07 -12.20 -18.81
CA THR A 28 -1.25 -11.34 -18.83
C THR A 28 -1.27 -10.53 -17.53
N PRO A 29 -0.81 -9.26 -17.53
CA PRO A 29 -0.80 -8.43 -16.33
C PRO A 29 -2.18 -8.36 -15.69
N LYS A 30 -2.22 -8.46 -14.36
CA LYS A 30 -3.45 -8.43 -13.57
C LYS A 30 -3.29 -7.54 -12.38
N CYS A 31 -4.35 -6.86 -12.03
CA CYS A 31 -4.46 -6.17 -10.76
C CYS A 31 -5.02 -7.13 -9.70
N ILE A 32 -4.52 -6.99 -8.47
CA ILE A 32 -5.09 -7.63 -7.28
C ILE A 32 -5.11 -6.60 -6.14
N CYS A 33 -6.04 -6.73 -5.19
CA CYS A 33 -6.01 -5.89 -4.00
C CYS A 33 -4.88 -6.29 -3.06
N LEU A 34 -4.32 -5.29 -2.38
CA LEU A 34 -3.44 -5.54 -1.23
C LEU A 34 -4.15 -6.39 -0.18
N LYS A 35 -3.41 -7.19 0.59
CA LYS A 35 -3.99 -8.03 1.63
C LYS A 35 -4.75 -7.17 2.65
N GLY A 36 -6.00 -7.54 2.93
CA GLY A 36 -6.89 -6.77 3.81
C GLY A 36 -7.68 -5.67 3.10
N PHE A 37 -7.56 -5.58 1.77
CA PHE A 37 -8.36 -4.72 0.91
C PHE A 37 -9.24 -5.57 -0.02
N VAL A 38 -10.36 -4.99 -0.43
CA VAL A 38 -11.33 -5.56 -1.37
C VAL A 38 -11.61 -4.58 -2.50
N LEU A 39 -12.21 -5.08 -3.58
CA LEU A 39 -12.56 -4.29 -4.74
C LEU A 39 -13.47 -3.13 -4.35
N LYS A 40 -13.20 -1.94 -4.89
CA LYS A 40 -14.11 -0.80 -4.72
C LYS A 40 -15.41 -0.99 -5.53
N SER A 41 -15.29 -1.62 -6.70
CA SER A 41 -16.41 -1.93 -7.61
C SER A 41 -16.15 -3.25 -8.34
N ASP A 42 -16.93 -4.28 -8.01
CA ASP A 42 -16.87 -5.58 -8.70
C ASP A 42 -17.27 -5.47 -10.18
N GLU A 43 -18.19 -4.55 -10.50
CA GLU A 43 -18.68 -4.33 -11.86
C GLU A 43 -17.57 -3.76 -12.77
N GLU A 44 -16.87 -2.72 -12.31
CA GLU A 44 -15.76 -2.13 -13.06
C GLU A 44 -14.64 -3.16 -13.24
N TRP A 45 -14.34 -3.90 -12.18
CA TRP A 45 -13.29 -4.92 -12.22
C TRP A 45 -13.58 -6.04 -13.23
N ARG A 46 -14.84 -6.51 -13.30
CA ARG A 46 -15.27 -7.50 -14.31
C ARG A 46 -15.19 -6.98 -15.74
N LYS A 47 -15.30 -5.66 -15.93
CA LYS A 47 -15.14 -4.99 -17.23
C LYS A 47 -13.68 -4.69 -17.57
N GLY A 48 -12.73 -5.07 -16.71
CA GLY A 48 -11.31 -4.76 -16.87
C GLY A 48 -10.95 -3.30 -16.55
N ASN A 49 -11.85 -2.56 -15.90
CA ASN A 49 -11.57 -1.23 -15.40
C ASN A 49 -11.09 -1.30 -13.94
N TRP A 50 -9.81 -1.05 -13.73
CA TRP A 50 -9.17 -1.11 -12.40
C TRP A 50 -8.92 0.26 -11.78
N THR A 51 -9.35 1.36 -12.43
CA THR A 51 -9.05 2.72 -11.96
C THR A 51 -9.65 3.02 -10.58
N GLY A 52 -10.75 2.36 -10.22
CA GLY A 52 -11.37 2.49 -8.90
C GLY A 52 -10.54 1.88 -7.76
N GLY A 53 -9.59 1.00 -8.07
CA GLY A 53 -8.71 0.36 -7.10
C GLY A 53 -9.45 -0.45 -6.04
N CYS A 54 -8.89 -0.43 -4.84
CA CYS A 54 -9.32 -1.24 -3.71
C CYS A 54 -9.57 -0.39 -2.46
N VAL A 55 -10.45 -0.85 -1.59
CA VAL A 55 -10.77 -0.23 -0.30
C VAL A 55 -10.50 -1.19 0.84
N ARG A 56 -10.18 -0.66 2.02
CA ARG A 56 -9.87 -1.49 3.19
C ARG A 56 -11.10 -2.30 3.60
N HIS A 57 -10.94 -3.60 3.83
CA HIS A 57 -12.03 -4.48 4.24
C HIS A 57 -12.53 -4.17 5.67
N THR A 58 -11.62 -3.85 6.57
CA THR A 58 -11.92 -3.58 7.99
C THR A 58 -11.44 -2.20 8.37
N GLN A 59 -12.29 -1.42 9.04
CA GLN A 59 -11.93 -0.08 9.50
C GLN A 59 -10.81 -0.11 10.55
N LEU A 60 -9.89 0.85 10.48
CA LEU A 60 -8.81 1.01 11.46
C LEU A 60 -9.33 1.50 12.81
N SER A 61 -8.63 1.12 13.87
CA SER A 61 -8.98 1.48 15.27
C SER A 61 -8.18 2.67 15.82
N CYS A 62 -7.32 3.29 15.03
CA CYS A 62 -6.45 4.39 15.48
C CYS A 62 -7.21 5.50 16.24
N GLY A 63 -6.67 5.89 17.40
CA GLY A 63 -7.21 6.99 18.21
C GLY A 63 -8.51 6.70 18.98
N ALA A 64 -9.06 5.48 18.93
CA ALA A 64 -10.22 5.16 19.74
C ALA A 64 -9.83 5.11 21.24
N LYS A 65 -10.37 6.07 21.99
CA LYS A 65 -10.13 6.23 23.44
C LYS A 65 -10.29 4.89 24.17
N SER A 66 -9.34 4.61 25.05
CA SER A 66 -9.22 3.43 25.91
C SER A 66 -10.38 3.19 26.89
N SER A 67 -11.52 3.85 26.72
CA SER A 67 -12.66 3.84 27.65
C SER A 67 -13.45 2.53 27.65
N MET A 68 -13.16 1.61 26.73
CA MET A 68 -13.65 0.22 26.79
C MET A 68 -12.52 -0.73 26.44
N LYS A 69 -11.67 -1.04 27.43
CA LYS A 69 -10.87 -2.27 27.42
C LYS A 69 -11.79 -3.49 27.59
N THR A 70 -12.67 -3.72 26.63
CA THR A 70 -13.20 -5.07 26.42
C THR A 70 -12.04 -5.87 25.84
N GLN A 71 -11.60 -6.91 26.55
CA GLN A 71 -10.63 -7.87 26.05
C GLN A 71 -11.03 -8.30 24.63
N GLY A 72 -10.21 -7.97 23.62
CA GLY A 72 -10.44 -8.37 22.22
C GLY A 72 -10.30 -7.28 21.15
N ARG A 73 -9.91 -6.05 21.48
CA ARG A 73 -9.73 -4.99 20.47
C ARG A 73 -8.39 -5.16 19.74
N ASN A 74 -8.41 -5.66 18.51
CA ASN A 74 -7.24 -5.76 17.62
C ASN A 74 -6.60 -4.38 17.45
N THR A 75 -5.34 -4.25 17.85
CA THR A 75 -4.50 -3.10 17.48
C THR A 75 -4.29 -3.11 15.97
N ASP A 76 -4.26 -1.92 15.35
CA ASP A 76 -3.88 -1.82 13.94
C ASP A 76 -2.46 -2.39 13.76
N ILE A 77 -2.25 -3.13 12.67
CA ILE A 77 -0.96 -3.74 12.33
C ILE A 77 -0.67 -3.55 10.84
N PHE A 78 0.62 -3.62 10.49
CA PHE A 78 1.05 -3.58 9.10
C PHE A 78 1.29 -4.99 8.54
N TYR A 79 0.87 -5.21 7.29
CA TYR A 79 1.21 -6.42 6.56
C TYR A 79 2.51 -6.21 5.78
N ARG A 80 3.53 -7.05 6.05
CA ARG A 80 4.82 -6.96 5.35
C ARG A 80 4.70 -7.50 3.93
N MET A 81 5.05 -6.67 2.96
CA MET A 81 5.18 -7.05 1.55
C MET A 81 6.65 -7.15 1.14
N THR A 82 6.96 -8.04 0.21
CA THR A 82 8.30 -8.23 -0.36
C THR A 82 8.21 -8.28 -1.89
N HIS A 83 9.31 -7.96 -2.57
CA HIS A 83 9.40 -7.98 -4.04
C HIS A 83 8.35 -7.09 -4.74
N VAL A 84 8.05 -5.93 -4.14
CA VAL A 84 7.16 -4.92 -4.71
C VAL A 84 7.93 -3.63 -4.98
N LYS A 85 7.57 -2.95 -6.07
CA LYS A 85 7.96 -1.55 -6.28
C LYS A 85 7.25 -0.71 -5.21
N THR A 86 7.94 0.27 -4.64
CA THR A 86 7.34 1.21 -3.69
C THR A 86 6.38 2.16 -4.40
N PRO A 87 5.26 2.55 -3.78
CA PRO A 87 4.35 3.57 -4.34
C PRO A 87 5.03 4.94 -4.47
N ASP A 88 4.42 5.84 -5.24
CA ASP A 88 4.85 7.23 -5.39
C ASP A 88 4.45 8.10 -4.17
N LEU A 89 4.93 9.34 -4.12
CA LEU A 89 4.54 10.38 -3.14
C LEU A 89 4.80 10.04 -1.67
N HIS A 90 5.91 9.36 -1.40
CA HIS A 90 6.38 9.12 -0.04
C HIS A 90 6.93 10.41 0.61
N GLN A 91 6.92 10.42 1.94
CA GLN A 91 7.62 11.41 2.76
C GLN A 91 8.83 10.75 3.41
N PHE A 92 9.97 11.44 3.38
CA PHE A 92 11.14 11.05 4.17
C PHE A 92 10.94 11.42 5.63
N VAL A 93 11.17 10.47 6.53
CA VAL A 93 11.13 10.70 7.98
C VAL A 93 12.46 10.28 8.60
N SER A 94 12.96 11.10 9.52
CA SER A 94 14.26 10.92 10.17
C SER A 94 14.24 9.86 11.29
N PHE A 95 13.91 8.62 10.94
CA PHE A 95 14.02 7.47 11.85
C PHE A 95 15.32 6.69 11.60
N LEU A 96 15.96 6.25 12.68
CA LEU A 96 17.31 5.66 12.64
C LEU A 96 17.32 4.19 12.22
N ASN A 97 16.17 3.52 12.27
CA ASN A 97 16.03 2.11 11.91
C ASN A 97 14.58 1.74 11.56
N ALA A 98 14.39 0.51 11.07
CA ALA A 98 13.10 -0.02 10.65
C ALA A 98 12.06 -0.08 11.79
N GLU A 99 12.48 -0.35 13.02
CA GLU A 99 11.56 -0.41 14.18
C GLU A 99 11.00 0.98 14.50
N GLN A 100 11.86 2.01 14.53
CA GLN A 100 11.40 3.39 14.71
C GLN A 100 10.48 3.84 13.57
N CYS A 101 10.77 3.45 12.33
CA CYS A 101 9.93 3.73 11.17
C CYS A 101 8.52 3.09 11.32
N TYR A 102 8.48 1.82 11.75
CA TYR A 102 7.25 1.10 12.06
C TYR A 102 6.44 1.80 13.17
N GLN A 103 7.06 2.07 14.32
CA GLN A 103 6.37 2.70 15.46
C GLN A 103 5.92 4.12 15.14
N GLY A 104 6.72 4.88 14.39
CA GLY A 104 6.38 6.23 13.95
C GLY A 104 5.15 6.26 13.06
N CYS A 105 5.06 5.33 12.11
CA CYS A 105 3.87 5.17 11.27
C CYS A 105 2.67 4.67 12.08
N LEU A 106 2.86 3.67 12.95
CA LEU A 106 1.79 3.13 13.80
C LEU A 106 1.17 4.19 14.73
N GLY A 107 1.98 5.14 15.22
CA GLY A 107 1.54 6.25 16.06
C GLY A 107 0.84 7.40 15.31
N ASN A 108 0.87 7.38 13.97
CA ASN A 108 0.25 8.40 13.13
C ASN A 108 -0.99 7.83 12.43
N CYS A 109 -2.18 8.26 12.85
CA CYS A 109 -3.45 7.76 12.30
C CYS A 109 -3.68 8.05 10.82
N SER A 110 -2.94 8.98 10.23
CA SER A 110 -2.96 9.21 8.78
C SER A 110 -2.02 8.28 8.03
N CYS A 111 -1.07 7.62 8.71
CA CYS A 111 -0.12 6.75 8.06
C CYS A 111 -0.78 5.50 7.48
N THR A 112 -0.55 5.23 6.21
CA THR A 112 -1.13 4.09 5.49
C THR A 112 -0.10 2.99 5.19
N ALA A 113 1.17 3.37 5.00
CA ALA A 113 2.27 2.45 4.79
C ALA A 113 3.61 3.09 5.18
N PHE A 114 4.63 2.24 5.35
CA PHE A 114 6.01 2.68 5.49
C PHE A 114 6.95 1.67 4.83
N ALA A 115 8.18 2.10 4.54
CA ALA A 115 9.28 1.25 4.13
C ALA A 115 10.58 1.78 4.75
N TYR A 116 11.46 0.88 5.18
CA TYR A 116 12.82 1.24 5.59
C TYR A 116 13.80 0.61 4.62
N ILE A 117 14.55 1.45 3.91
CA ILE A 117 15.55 1.00 2.94
C ILE A 117 16.92 1.43 3.45
N SER A 118 17.83 0.47 3.63
CA SER A 118 19.20 0.75 4.08
C SER A 118 19.89 1.72 3.10
N GLY A 119 20.49 2.78 3.64
CA GLY A 119 21.13 3.84 2.85
C GLY A 119 20.20 4.94 2.33
N ILE A 120 18.87 4.73 2.33
CA ILE A 120 17.87 5.72 1.94
C ILE A 120 17.14 6.28 3.18
N GLY A 121 16.77 5.40 4.11
CA GLY A 121 16.06 5.75 5.33
C GLY A 121 14.59 5.31 5.33
N CYS A 122 13.78 5.97 6.16
CA CYS A 122 12.36 5.67 6.34
C CYS A 122 11.51 6.48 5.37
N LEU A 123 10.71 5.77 4.57
CA LEU A 123 9.70 6.32 3.67
C LEU A 123 8.32 6.07 4.30
N VAL A 124 7.46 7.09 4.32
CA VAL A 124 6.13 7.03 4.90
C VAL A 124 5.09 7.53 3.91
N TRP A 125 3.94 6.86 3.85
CA TRP A 125 2.77 7.28 3.09
C TRP A 125 1.62 7.62 4.03
N ASN A 126 0.92 8.72 3.76
CA ASN A 126 -0.20 9.21 4.57
C ASN A 126 -1.55 9.26 3.81
N GLY A 127 -1.66 8.50 2.73
CA GLY A 127 -2.79 8.55 1.81
C GLY A 127 -2.94 7.29 0.99
N GLU A 128 -3.59 7.42 -0.16
CA GLU A 128 -3.72 6.31 -1.12
C GLU A 128 -2.36 5.84 -1.61
N LEU A 129 -2.21 4.51 -1.75
CA LEU A 129 -1.00 3.91 -2.29
C LEU A 129 -1.20 3.73 -3.79
N VAL A 130 -0.51 4.52 -4.60
CA VAL A 130 -0.55 4.50 -6.06
C VAL A 130 0.88 4.54 -6.59
N ASP A 131 1.14 3.80 -7.66
CA ASP A 131 2.41 3.83 -8.40
C ASP A 131 2.46 4.96 -9.42
#